data_AF-A0A9D6F5Q7-F1
#
_entry.id   AF-A0A9D6F5Q7-F1
#
_cell.length_a   1.000
_cell.length_b   1.000
_cell.length_c   1.000
_cell.angle_alpha   90.00
_cell.angle_beta   90.00
_cell.angle_gamma   90.00
#
_symmetry.space_group_name_H-M   'P 1'
#
loop_
_entity.id
_entity.type
_entity.pdbx_description
1 polymer ?
#
loop_
_entity_poly.entity_id
_entity_poly.type
_entity_poly.pdbx_seq_one_letter_code
_entity_poly.pdbx_strand_id
1 'polypeptide(L)'
;MNLYRFRLIPESPWRTPWQADTLGGLLCWTCARTEGDDVLRQQLIEPALAGRPPFVLSDAFPGDRLPLPAAVRALDVPAELRKPLKRARWLLSESFRQLQAGAVPGTGEMLRDAGVLDYTQLRNTIGRASNTTNDGGGLFPTEESVLKKGMRHLTVYARIVPEFRENFERLVRELTQWGFGSDRSAGKGQFRLDGDIEPIPDLDEVADADGCVSLSTFQPAGDDPTDGAWEAFTKYGKLGPDFGLENVFKKPLILLRPGASFRVPAPRGWLGRAIPMHDLLAHDVVCHLQGIGANVIHWAFGLCLPVHWPRGEVRPSDPVSELAIPDDPPPVPLALAEPAPTLVLTEPAPLQTLGPAAQVPEIVQPARLAPEQVFVKVLERREIGGKVQYLVQEKGKPRGVLAYGIPPPPDKLPQDGDEIAVYRNNQDPRNPQYRWDRPQASQSKHGLGGRRPRHRM
;
A
#
# COMPACT_ATOMS: atom_id res chain seq x y z
N MET A 1 23.53 -14.68 -15.26
CA MET A 1 22.80 -14.83 -13.99
C MET A 1 21.93 -16.06 -14.10
N ASN A 2 21.76 -16.79 -13.02
CA ASN A 2 20.87 -17.95 -13.00
C ASN A 2 19.50 -17.52 -12.47
N LEU A 3 18.44 -18.16 -12.96
CA LEU A 3 17.07 -17.90 -12.54
C LEU A 3 16.68 -18.83 -11.39
N TYR A 4 16.12 -18.23 -10.35
CA TYR A 4 15.68 -18.89 -9.14
C TYR A 4 14.25 -18.49 -8.78
N ARG A 5 13.59 -19.30 -7.95
CA ARG A 5 12.38 -18.93 -7.23
C ARG A 5 12.56 -19.16 -5.73
N PHE A 6 11.80 -18.41 -4.95
CA PHE A 6 11.61 -18.66 -3.53
C PHE A 6 10.20 -18.28 -3.12
N ARG A 7 9.69 -18.97 -2.10
CA ARG A 7 8.31 -18.85 -1.64
C ARG A 7 8.27 -18.15 -0.29
N LEU A 8 7.34 -17.23 -0.14
CA LEU A 8 7.09 -16.43 1.06
C LEU A 8 5.75 -16.83 1.63
N ILE A 9 5.68 -17.20 2.91
CA ILE A 9 4.42 -17.39 3.63
C ILE A 9 4.16 -16.13 4.46
N PRO A 10 3.16 -15.31 4.12
CA PRO A 10 2.75 -14.20 4.96
C PRO A 10 2.19 -14.72 6.29
N GLU A 11 2.72 -14.21 7.40
CA GLU A 11 2.30 -14.56 8.76
C GLU A 11 1.39 -13.49 9.37
N SER A 12 1.28 -12.34 8.71
CA SER A 12 0.35 -11.28 9.07
C SER A 12 -0.19 -10.55 7.83
N PRO A 13 -1.28 -9.77 7.97
CA PRO A 13 -1.74 -8.89 6.92
C PRO A 13 -0.65 -7.88 6.54
N TRP A 14 -0.60 -7.48 5.27
CA TRP A 14 0.34 -6.48 4.79
C TRP A 14 -0.39 -5.27 4.21
N ARG A 15 0.30 -4.13 4.15
CA ARG A 15 -0.24 -2.87 3.59
C ARG A 15 0.47 -2.45 2.32
N THR A 16 1.72 -2.86 2.17
CA THR A 16 2.56 -2.51 1.02
C THR A 16 2.50 -3.65 0.02
N PRO A 17 2.13 -3.40 -1.25
CA PRO A 17 2.18 -4.43 -2.29
C PRO A 17 3.58 -5.01 -2.45
N TRP A 18 3.66 -6.32 -2.68
CA TRP A 18 4.91 -7.08 -2.80
C TRP A 18 5.61 -6.84 -4.15
N GLN A 19 6.08 -5.63 -4.35
CA GLN A 19 6.71 -5.18 -5.59
C GLN A 19 8.23 -5.36 -5.54
N ALA A 20 8.81 -5.68 -6.71
CA ALA A 20 10.24 -5.91 -6.91
C ALA A 20 11.11 -4.74 -6.42
N ASP A 21 10.70 -3.51 -6.71
CA ASP A 21 11.43 -2.30 -6.33
C ASP A 21 11.46 -2.08 -4.81
N THR A 22 10.34 -2.37 -4.14
CA THR A 22 10.24 -2.34 -2.68
C THR A 22 11.11 -3.45 -2.06
N LEU A 23 11.03 -4.67 -2.59
CA LEU A 23 11.83 -5.79 -2.09
C LEU A 23 13.32 -5.56 -2.28
N GLY A 24 13.75 -5.12 -3.46
CA GLY A 24 15.15 -4.77 -3.73
C GLY A 24 15.66 -3.65 -2.83
N GLY A 25 14.83 -2.62 -2.59
CA GLY A 25 15.14 -1.56 -1.63
C GLY A 25 15.24 -2.07 -0.18
N LEU A 26 14.39 -3.01 0.22
CA LEU A 26 14.45 -3.64 1.56
C LEU A 26 15.70 -4.50 1.71
N LEU A 27 16.13 -5.24 0.69
CA LEU A 27 17.40 -5.99 0.73
C LEU A 27 18.62 -5.06 0.84
N CYS A 28 18.60 -3.91 0.16
CA CYS A 28 19.63 -2.88 0.34
C CYS A 28 19.68 -2.40 1.80
N TRP A 29 18.51 -2.14 2.40
CA TRP A 29 18.41 -1.77 3.80
C TRP A 29 18.85 -2.87 4.76
N THR A 30 18.54 -4.13 4.47
CA THR A 30 19.02 -5.27 5.25
C THR A 30 20.55 -5.30 5.19
N CYS A 31 21.14 -5.19 4.01
CA CYS A 31 22.59 -5.13 3.83
C CYS A 31 23.23 -3.98 4.62
N ALA A 32 22.66 -2.77 4.58
CA ALA A 32 23.17 -1.65 5.37
C ALA A 32 23.21 -1.98 6.87
N ARG A 33 22.15 -2.62 7.40
CA ARG A 33 22.03 -2.95 8.83
C ARG A 33 22.88 -4.13 9.26
N THR A 34 23.09 -5.13 8.40
CA THR A 34 23.76 -6.39 8.77
C THR A 34 25.22 -6.46 8.31
N GLU A 35 25.57 -5.82 7.20
CA GLU A 35 26.90 -5.88 6.58
C GLU A 35 27.63 -4.52 6.61
N GLY A 36 26.91 -3.41 6.77
CA GLY A 36 27.45 -2.06 6.77
C GLY A 36 27.43 -1.37 5.40
N ASP A 37 27.64 -0.05 5.43
CA ASP A 37 27.44 0.84 4.29
C ASP A 37 28.45 0.61 3.15
N ASP A 38 29.69 0.26 3.48
CA ASP A 38 30.74 -0.02 2.47
C ASP A 38 30.39 -1.27 1.64
N VAL A 39 29.90 -2.33 2.29
CA VAL A 39 29.47 -3.55 1.61
C VAL A 39 28.25 -3.26 0.74
N LEU A 40 27.25 -2.54 1.26
CA LEU A 40 26.09 -2.10 0.49
C LEU A 40 26.52 -1.34 -0.77
N ARG A 41 27.43 -0.38 -0.61
CA ARG A 41 27.89 0.47 -1.69
C ARG A 41 28.59 -0.35 -2.78
N GLN A 42 29.58 -1.14 -2.41
CA GLN A 42 30.45 -1.85 -3.35
C GLN A 42 29.75 -3.05 -4.00
N GLN A 43 28.93 -3.79 -3.26
CA GLN A 43 28.34 -5.03 -3.77
C GLN A 43 26.95 -4.85 -4.39
N LEU A 44 26.18 -3.82 -3.99
CA LEU A 44 24.84 -3.61 -4.53
C LEU A 44 24.71 -2.29 -5.30
N ILE A 45 25.03 -1.14 -4.69
CA ILE A 45 24.72 0.17 -5.30
C ILE A 45 25.56 0.44 -6.54
N GLU A 46 26.89 0.34 -6.45
CA GLU A 46 27.80 0.64 -7.56
C GLU A 46 27.58 -0.29 -8.76
N PRO A 47 27.47 -1.63 -8.59
CA PRO A 47 27.15 -2.53 -9.71
C PRO A 47 25.78 -2.22 -10.32
N ALA A 48 24.77 -1.93 -9.49
CA ALA A 48 23.44 -1.57 -9.97
C ALA A 48 23.43 -0.26 -10.78
N LEU A 49 24.13 0.78 -10.32
CA LEU A 49 24.29 2.04 -11.07
C LEU A 49 25.07 1.84 -12.37
N ALA A 50 26.03 0.90 -12.39
CA ALA A 50 26.73 0.48 -13.60
C ALA A 50 25.89 -0.44 -14.52
N GLY A 51 24.60 -0.59 -14.22
CA GLY A 51 23.67 -1.43 -14.98
C GLY A 51 23.89 -2.93 -14.81
N ARG A 52 24.80 -3.37 -13.94
CA ARG A 52 25.13 -4.79 -13.69
C ARG A 52 24.75 -5.15 -12.25
N PRO A 53 23.46 -5.11 -11.88
CA PRO A 53 23.06 -5.38 -10.51
C PRO A 53 23.45 -6.81 -10.11
N PRO A 54 23.75 -7.10 -8.83
CA PRO A 54 24.04 -8.46 -8.36
C PRO A 54 22.82 -9.40 -8.41
N PHE A 55 21.61 -8.85 -8.45
CA PHE A 55 20.38 -9.60 -8.60
C PHE A 55 19.28 -8.76 -9.29
N VAL A 56 18.22 -9.40 -9.76
CA VAL A 56 17.00 -8.76 -10.26
C VAL A 56 15.81 -9.57 -9.77
N LEU A 57 14.73 -8.92 -9.34
CA LEU A 57 13.58 -9.56 -8.68
C LEU A 57 12.32 -9.37 -9.49
N SER A 58 11.41 -10.35 -9.45
CA SER A 58 10.00 -10.16 -9.81
C SER A 58 9.22 -9.51 -8.67
N ASP A 59 7.98 -9.11 -8.96
CA ASP A 59 6.96 -8.95 -7.92
C ASP A 59 6.63 -10.33 -7.31
N ALA A 60 6.04 -10.35 -6.12
CA ALA A 60 5.57 -11.60 -5.51
C ALA A 60 4.15 -11.94 -6.00
N PHE A 61 3.97 -13.16 -6.47
CA PHE A 61 2.71 -13.62 -7.06
C PHE A 61 2.00 -14.62 -6.16
N PRO A 62 0.66 -14.57 -6.01
CA PRO A 62 -0.07 -15.55 -5.21
C PRO A 62 0.07 -16.98 -5.74
N GLY A 63 0.51 -17.91 -4.88
CA GLY A 63 0.84 -19.27 -5.28
C GLY A 63 1.99 -19.31 -6.28
N ASP A 64 1.85 -20.15 -7.31
CA ASP A 64 2.81 -20.27 -8.43
C ASP A 64 2.25 -19.63 -9.73
N ARG A 65 1.37 -18.63 -9.56
CA ARG A 65 0.79 -17.85 -10.67
C ARG A 65 1.84 -16.93 -11.29
N LEU A 66 1.66 -16.64 -12.58
CA LEU A 66 2.47 -15.68 -13.34
C LEU A 66 1.58 -14.60 -13.94
N PRO A 67 2.08 -13.36 -14.14
CA PRO A 67 1.29 -12.27 -14.70
C PRO A 67 0.90 -12.57 -16.14
N LEU A 68 -0.36 -12.32 -16.49
CA LEU A 68 -0.82 -12.38 -17.87
C LEU A 68 -0.06 -11.34 -18.70
N PRO A 69 0.69 -11.73 -19.74
CA PRO A 69 1.46 -10.76 -20.53
C PRO A 69 0.55 -9.76 -21.24
N ALA A 70 0.90 -8.49 -21.17
CA ALA A 70 0.17 -7.40 -21.77
C ALA A 70 0.08 -7.53 -23.30
N ALA A 71 1.06 -8.18 -23.94
CA ALA A 71 1.00 -8.50 -25.37
C ALA A 71 -0.22 -9.36 -25.74
N VAL A 72 -0.69 -10.25 -24.86
CA VAL A 72 -1.92 -11.05 -25.10
C VAL A 72 -3.15 -10.16 -25.15
N ARG A 73 -3.17 -9.05 -24.40
CA ARG A 73 -4.27 -8.07 -24.40
C ARG A 73 -4.30 -7.21 -25.67
N ALA A 74 -3.19 -7.15 -26.39
CA ALA A 74 -3.03 -6.38 -27.61
C ALA A 74 -3.34 -7.18 -28.89
N LEU A 75 -3.65 -8.48 -28.76
CA LEU A 75 -4.14 -9.30 -29.88
C LEU A 75 -5.51 -8.84 -30.36
N ASP A 76 -5.92 -9.34 -31.52
CA ASP A 76 -7.33 -9.22 -31.90
C ASP A 76 -8.16 -10.16 -31.00
N VAL A 77 -9.25 -9.61 -30.47
CA VAL A 77 -10.05 -10.26 -29.43
C VAL A 77 -11.52 -10.13 -29.82
N PRO A 78 -12.22 -11.27 -30.00
CA PRO A 78 -13.66 -11.28 -30.21
C PRO A 78 -14.41 -10.50 -29.12
N ALA A 79 -15.48 -9.80 -29.49
CA ALA A 79 -16.13 -8.81 -28.64
C ALA A 79 -16.57 -9.39 -27.28
N GLU A 80 -17.04 -10.62 -27.28
CA GLU A 80 -17.48 -11.39 -26.12
C GLU A 80 -16.33 -11.71 -25.13
N LEU A 81 -15.09 -11.81 -25.60
CA LEU A 81 -13.93 -12.17 -24.77
C LEU A 81 -13.19 -10.96 -24.19
N ARG A 82 -13.45 -9.74 -24.68
CA ARG A 82 -12.77 -8.50 -24.25
C ARG A 82 -12.95 -8.20 -22.76
N LYS A 83 -14.17 -8.34 -22.24
CA LYS A 83 -14.47 -8.06 -20.82
C LYS A 83 -13.86 -9.11 -19.87
N PRO A 84 -13.96 -10.43 -20.14
CA PRO A 84 -13.20 -11.44 -19.41
C PRO A 84 -11.68 -11.19 -19.44
N LEU A 85 -11.11 -10.93 -20.62
CA LEU A 85 -9.67 -10.69 -20.78
C LEU A 85 -9.20 -9.48 -19.97
N LYS A 86 -9.92 -8.34 -20.03
CA LYS A 86 -9.62 -7.15 -19.22
C LYS A 86 -9.57 -7.42 -17.71
N ARG A 87 -10.32 -8.42 -17.22
CA ARG A 87 -10.36 -8.81 -15.80
C ARG A 87 -9.35 -9.90 -15.44
N ALA A 88 -8.86 -10.65 -16.42
CA ALA A 88 -7.81 -11.63 -16.21
C ALA A 88 -6.55 -10.93 -15.69
N ARG A 89 -5.79 -11.60 -14.82
CA ARG A 89 -4.57 -11.07 -14.21
C ARG A 89 -3.43 -12.06 -14.30
N TRP A 90 -3.74 -13.36 -14.24
CA TRP A 90 -2.74 -14.39 -14.08
C TRP A 90 -2.90 -15.53 -15.08
N LEU A 91 -1.80 -16.26 -15.27
CA LEU A 91 -1.73 -17.58 -15.87
C LEU A 91 -1.16 -18.55 -14.83
N LEU A 92 -1.53 -19.82 -14.98
CA LEU A 92 -0.82 -20.91 -14.30
C LEU A 92 0.54 -21.13 -14.96
N SER A 93 1.47 -21.73 -14.22
CA SER A 93 2.82 -22.03 -14.70
C SER A 93 2.83 -22.82 -16.02
N GLU A 94 1.93 -23.80 -16.18
CA GLU A 94 1.82 -24.59 -17.41
C GLU A 94 1.35 -23.74 -18.60
N SER A 95 0.24 -23.02 -18.46
CA SER A 95 -0.27 -22.11 -19.50
C SER A 95 0.73 -21.01 -19.86
N PHE A 96 1.52 -20.53 -18.89
CA PHE A 96 2.59 -19.58 -19.16
C PHE A 96 3.72 -20.20 -19.99
N ARG A 97 4.11 -21.46 -19.70
CA ARG A 97 5.11 -22.19 -20.52
C ARG A 97 4.60 -22.46 -21.93
N GLN A 98 3.33 -22.78 -22.10
CA GLN A 98 2.71 -22.92 -23.43
C GLN A 98 2.79 -21.60 -24.20
N LEU A 99 2.55 -20.47 -23.52
CA LEU A 99 2.75 -19.14 -24.10
C LEU A 99 4.21 -18.85 -24.45
N GLN A 100 5.17 -19.25 -23.61
CA GLN A 100 6.60 -19.17 -23.95
C GLN A 100 6.91 -19.92 -25.24
N ALA A 101 6.28 -21.07 -25.46
CA ALA A 101 6.37 -21.87 -26.70
C ALA A 101 5.51 -21.33 -27.86
N GLY A 102 4.87 -20.17 -27.72
CA GLY A 102 4.12 -19.49 -28.79
C GLY A 102 2.63 -19.83 -28.88
N ALA A 103 2.10 -20.67 -27.98
CA ALA A 103 0.68 -20.96 -27.92
C ALA A 103 -0.07 -19.86 -27.14
N VAL A 104 -0.97 -19.13 -27.81
CA VAL A 104 -1.79 -18.11 -27.14
C VAL A 104 -2.79 -18.80 -26.19
N PRO A 105 -2.81 -18.46 -24.89
CA PRO A 105 -3.69 -19.10 -23.93
C PRO A 105 -5.16 -18.78 -24.23
N GLY A 106 -6.05 -19.75 -23.97
CA GLY A 106 -7.48 -19.55 -24.05
C GLY A 106 -8.06 -18.86 -22.81
N THR A 107 -9.30 -18.41 -22.88
CA THR A 107 -9.92 -17.64 -21.77
C THR A 107 -10.12 -18.41 -20.48
N GLY A 108 -10.20 -19.74 -20.54
CA GLY A 108 -10.31 -20.62 -19.36
C GLY A 108 -9.02 -20.73 -18.56
N GLU A 109 -7.88 -20.48 -19.18
CA GLU A 109 -6.55 -20.50 -18.56
C GLU A 109 -6.19 -19.15 -17.90
N MET A 110 -6.95 -18.11 -18.22
CA MET A 110 -6.75 -16.74 -17.76
C MET A 110 -7.49 -16.49 -16.45
N LEU A 111 -6.75 -16.54 -15.35
CA LEU A 111 -7.32 -16.38 -14.02
C LEU A 111 -7.65 -14.92 -13.73
N ARG A 112 -8.90 -14.66 -13.34
CA ARG A 112 -9.43 -13.34 -12.98
C ARG A 112 -9.31 -13.03 -11.50
N ASP A 113 -9.22 -14.06 -10.69
CA ASP A 113 -9.11 -13.96 -9.23
C ASP A 113 -7.77 -13.34 -8.86
N ALA A 114 -7.77 -12.30 -8.02
CA ALA A 114 -6.53 -11.62 -7.65
C ALA A 114 -5.61 -12.51 -6.81
N GLY A 115 -6.17 -13.49 -6.08
CA GLY A 115 -5.44 -14.33 -5.11
C GLY A 115 -5.14 -13.65 -3.78
N VAL A 116 -5.52 -12.37 -3.67
CA VAL A 116 -5.39 -11.52 -2.49
C VAL A 116 -6.77 -10.96 -2.16
N LEU A 117 -7.07 -10.84 -0.87
CA LEU A 117 -8.25 -10.15 -0.35
C LEU A 117 -7.80 -8.84 0.30
N ASP A 118 -8.36 -7.74 -0.17
CA ASP A 118 -8.15 -6.42 0.40
C ASP A 118 -9.33 -6.07 1.31
N TYR A 119 -9.04 -5.50 2.48
CA TYR A 119 -10.05 -5.03 3.42
C TYR A 119 -9.58 -3.78 4.17
N THR A 120 -10.54 -2.96 4.58
CA THR A 120 -10.30 -1.77 5.38
C THR A 120 -10.38 -2.10 6.87
N GLN A 121 -9.30 -1.86 7.61
CA GLN A 121 -9.29 -1.87 9.07
C GLN A 121 -9.41 -0.43 9.59
N LEU A 122 -10.29 -0.19 10.56
CA LEU A 122 -10.37 1.11 11.25
C LEU A 122 -9.45 1.09 12.47
N ARG A 123 -8.56 2.07 12.59
CA ARG A 123 -7.63 2.22 13.72
C ARG A 123 -7.92 3.51 14.46
N ASN A 124 -7.78 3.49 15.78
CA ASN A 124 -8.07 4.59 16.68
C ASN A 124 -6.81 5.07 17.42
N THR A 125 -6.60 6.38 17.46
CA THR A 125 -5.58 7.04 18.30
C THR A 125 -6.17 7.37 19.66
N ILE A 126 -5.58 6.84 20.73
CA ILE A 126 -6.02 7.04 22.11
C ILE A 126 -5.01 7.95 22.83
N GLY A 127 -5.51 9.04 23.43
CA GLY A 127 -4.71 9.91 24.28
C GLY A 127 -4.35 9.22 25.58
N ARG A 128 -3.07 9.10 25.91
CA ARG A 128 -2.63 8.38 27.13
C ARG A 128 -3.08 9.04 28.43
N ALA A 129 -3.26 10.36 28.43
CA ALA A 129 -3.72 11.11 29.60
C ALA A 129 -5.23 10.99 29.82
N SER A 130 -6.02 10.90 28.74
CA SER A 130 -7.47 10.82 28.82
C SER A 130 -8.01 9.38 28.81
N ASN A 131 -7.21 8.41 28.34
CA ASN A 131 -7.68 7.06 27.97
C ASN A 131 -8.89 7.07 27.03
N THR A 132 -9.08 8.17 26.30
CA THR A 132 -10.14 8.34 25.29
C THR A 132 -9.53 8.71 23.95
N THR A 133 -10.31 8.58 22.87
CA THR A 133 -9.95 9.20 21.59
C THR A 133 -9.93 10.71 21.71
N ASN A 134 -8.95 11.38 21.11
CA ASN A 134 -8.86 12.84 21.12
C ASN A 134 -10.17 13.49 20.61
N ASP A 135 -10.54 14.64 21.17
CA ASP A 135 -11.83 15.32 20.92
C ASP A 135 -12.09 15.72 19.46
N GLY A 136 -11.08 15.63 18.57
CA GLY A 136 -11.18 15.86 17.13
C GLY A 136 -11.38 14.61 16.26
N GLY A 137 -11.57 13.44 16.89
CA GLY A 137 -11.56 12.15 16.22
C GLY A 137 -10.15 11.56 16.12
N GLY A 138 -10.06 10.25 16.29
CA GLY A 138 -8.82 9.48 16.19
C GLY A 138 -8.95 8.26 15.29
N LEU A 139 -10.10 8.09 14.63
CA LEU A 139 -10.39 6.93 13.79
C LEU A 139 -9.90 7.19 12.37
N PHE A 140 -9.02 6.33 11.86
CA PHE A 140 -8.55 6.40 10.48
C PHE A 140 -8.60 5.01 9.82
N PRO A 141 -9.03 4.93 8.55
CA PRO A 141 -9.00 3.69 7.80
C PRO A 141 -7.58 3.35 7.35
N THR A 142 -7.25 2.07 7.40
CA THR A 142 -6.05 1.49 6.82
C THR A 142 -6.44 0.32 5.93
N GLU A 143 -6.09 0.40 4.66
CA GLU A 143 -6.20 -0.74 3.74
C GLU A 143 -5.12 -1.77 4.05
N GLU A 144 -5.55 -3.02 4.13
CA GLU A 144 -4.72 -4.19 4.37
C GLU A 144 -5.08 -5.31 3.41
N SER A 145 -4.13 -6.19 3.18
CA SER A 145 -4.22 -7.31 2.25
C SER A 145 -3.83 -8.61 2.96
N VAL A 146 -4.53 -9.69 2.61
CA VAL A 146 -4.21 -11.07 3.02
C VAL A 146 -4.30 -12.02 1.84
N LEU A 147 -3.64 -13.17 1.92
CA LEU A 147 -3.83 -14.23 0.93
C LEU A 147 -5.26 -14.77 1.04
N LYS A 148 -5.85 -15.07 -0.12
CA LYS A 148 -7.18 -15.69 -0.17
C LYS A 148 -7.12 -17.11 0.38
N LYS A 149 -8.21 -17.57 1.01
CA LYS A 149 -8.34 -18.96 1.47
C LYS A 149 -8.02 -19.94 0.32
N GLY A 150 -7.18 -20.93 0.62
CA GLY A 150 -6.66 -21.92 -0.35
C GLY A 150 -5.33 -21.52 -1.00
N MET A 151 -4.82 -20.31 -0.75
CA MET A 151 -3.46 -19.90 -1.13
C MET A 151 -2.59 -19.78 0.10
N ARG A 152 -1.42 -20.42 0.04
CA ARG A 152 -0.53 -20.55 1.19
C ARG A 152 0.66 -19.60 1.13
N HIS A 153 1.20 -19.36 -0.07
CA HIS A 153 2.43 -18.60 -0.27
C HIS A 153 2.31 -17.57 -1.39
N LEU A 154 3.27 -16.67 -1.42
CA LEU A 154 3.63 -15.83 -2.56
C LEU A 154 4.92 -16.36 -3.16
N THR A 155 5.03 -16.45 -4.48
CA THR A 155 6.27 -16.82 -5.17
C THR A 155 6.96 -15.60 -5.74
N VAL A 156 8.25 -15.48 -5.47
CA VAL A 156 9.14 -14.47 -6.04
C VAL A 156 10.18 -15.18 -6.90
N TYR A 157 10.47 -14.59 -8.05
CA TYR A 157 11.53 -15.02 -8.96
C TYR A 157 12.71 -14.06 -8.86
N ALA A 158 13.93 -14.60 -8.92
CA ALA A 158 15.16 -13.83 -8.86
C ALA A 158 16.16 -14.30 -9.91
N ARG A 159 16.74 -13.35 -10.64
CA ARG A 159 18.00 -13.58 -11.35
C ARG A 159 19.14 -13.18 -10.44
N ILE A 160 20.10 -14.06 -10.23
CA ILE A 160 21.21 -13.81 -9.30
C ILE A 160 22.53 -14.11 -10.00
N VAL A 161 23.52 -13.25 -9.80
CA VAL A 161 24.90 -13.53 -10.24
C VAL A 161 25.47 -14.64 -9.35
N PRO A 162 26.07 -15.72 -9.89
CA PRO A 162 26.49 -16.88 -9.09
C PRO A 162 27.31 -16.53 -7.83
N GLU A 163 28.23 -15.58 -7.93
CA GLU A 163 29.09 -15.17 -6.82
C GLU A 163 28.34 -14.43 -5.71
N PHE A 164 27.13 -13.91 -5.97
CA PHE A 164 26.30 -13.21 -4.99
C PHE A 164 25.19 -14.08 -4.40
N ARG A 165 25.06 -15.35 -4.83
CA ARG A 165 23.96 -16.24 -4.41
C ARG A 165 23.85 -16.39 -2.90
N GLU A 166 24.96 -16.70 -2.23
CA GLU A 166 24.97 -16.94 -0.77
C GLU A 166 24.64 -15.65 0.01
N ASN A 167 25.20 -14.52 -0.41
CA ASN A 167 24.91 -13.21 0.18
C ASN A 167 23.42 -12.86 -0.02
N PHE A 168 22.87 -13.11 -1.20
CA PHE A 168 21.44 -12.90 -1.46
C PHE A 168 20.57 -13.76 -0.54
N GLU A 169 20.86 -15.05 -0.40
CA GLU A 169 20.14 -15.95 0.50
C GLU A 169 20.20 -15.47 1.96
N ARG A 170 21.37 -15.03 2.42
CA ARG A 170 21.54 -14.44 3.76
C ARG A 170 20.68 -13.18 3.92
N LEU A 171 20.72 -12.25 2.97
CA LEU A 171 19.93 -11.02 3.03
C LEU A 171 18.42 -11.28 3.05
N VAL A 172 17.94 -12.27 2.29
CA VAL A 172 16.51 -12.65 2.31
C VAL A 172 16.14 -13.27 3.66
N ARG A 173 16.97 -14.17 4.22
CA ARG A 173 16.74 -14.76 5.55
C ARG A 173 16.77 -13.71 6.65
N GLU A 174 17.67 -12.74 6.59
CA GLU A 174 17.69 -11.62 7.53
C GLU A 174 16.43 -10.75 7.38
N LEU A 175 15.98 -10.49 6.15
CA LEU A 175 14.77 -9.68 5.90
C LEU A 175 13.51 -10.27 6.56
N THR A 176 13.39 -11.60 6.72
CA THR A 176 12.23 -12.20 7.39
C THR A 176 12.10 -11.77 8.86
N GLN A 177 13.20 -11.39 9.51
CA GLN A 177 13.18 -10.91 10.90
C GLN A 177 12.59 -9.50 11.02
N TRP A 178 12.63 -8.71 9.94
CA TRP A 178 12.18 -7.32 9.94
C TRP A 178 10.78 -7.13 9.37
N GLY A 179 10.35 -8.03 8.48
CA GLY A 179 9.09 -7.92 7.75
C GLY A 179 9.13 -6.93 6.57
N PHE A 180 8.01 -6.85 5.85
CA PHE A 180 7.89 -6.16 4.57
C PHE A 180 7.03 -4.89 4.65
N GLY A 181 7.58 -3.76 4.17
CA GLY A 181 6.81 -2.55 3.89
C GLY A 181 6.41 -1.71 5.12
N SER A 182 5.22 -1.10 5.06
CA SER A 182 4.69 -0.19 6.07
C SER A 182 4.05 -0.91 7.28
N ASP A 183 4.00 -0.22 8.41
CA ASP A 183 3.41 -0.68 9.68
C ASP A 183 4.00 -1.97 10.26
N ARG A 184 5.27 -2.26 9.95
CA ARG A 184 6.02 -3.40 10.52
C ARG A 184 6.04 -3.37 12.05
N SER A 185 6.23 -2.20 12.65
CA SER A 185 6.17 -2.02 14.12
C SER A 185 4.80 -2.28 14.73
N ALA A 186 3.74 -2.29 13.92
CA ALA A 186 2.39 -2.64 14.34
C ALA A 186 2.01 -4.07 13.90
N GLY A 187 3.01 -4.90 13.59
CA GLY A 187 2.87 -6.31 13.26
C GLY A 187 2.45 -6.62 11.81
N LYS A 188 2.51 -5.65 10.89
CA LYS A 188 2.10 -5.86 9.49
C LYS A 188 3.27 -6.28 8.59
N GLY A 189 2.96 -7.09 7.57
CA GLY A 189 3.94 -7.55 6.59
C GLY A 189 4.95 -8.55 7.13
N GLN A 190 4.66 -9.23 8.24
CA GLN A 190 5.50 -10.31 8.74
C GLN A 190 5.37 -11.53 7.83
N PHE A 191 6.48 -12.22 7.58
CA PHE A 191 6.52 -13.36 6.68
C PHE A 191 7.71 -14.27 7.01
N ARG A 192 7.65 -15.50 6.51
CA ARG A 192 8.77 -16.45 6.53
C ARG A 192 9.02 -17.03 5.15
N LEU A 193 10.20 -17.61 4.97
CA LEU A 193 10.51 -18.41 3.79
C LEU A 193 9.84 -19.79 3.90
N ASP A 194 9.40 -20.30 2.76
CA ASP A 194 8.91 -21.66 2.60
C ASP A 194 9.92 -22.46 1.78
N GLY A 195 10.83 -23.12 2.48
CA GLY A 195 11.95 -23.86 1.90
C GLY A 195 13.13 -22.98 1.47
N ASP A 196 13.98 -23.56 0.63
CA ASP A 196 15.18 -22.93 0.09
C ASP A 196 14.91 -22.20 -1.24
N ILE A 197 15.90 -21.44 -1.69
CA ILE A 197 15.88 -20.78 -3.00
C ILE A 197 16.22 -21.83 -4.07
N GLU A 198 15.26 -22.11 -4.95
CA GLU A 198 15.34 -23.19 -5.95
C GLU A 198 15.70 -22.65 -7.33
N PRO A 199 16.63 -23.29 -8.07
CA PRO A 199 16.86 -22.96 -9.48
C PRO A 199 15.67 -23.39 -10.34
N ILE A 200 15.36 -22.59 -11.37
CA ILE A 200 14.24 -22.83 -12.32
C ILE A 200 14.67 -22.52 -13.77
N PRO A 201 15.60 -23.30 -14.33
CA PRO A 201 16.12 -23.07 -15.68
C PRO A 201 15.02 -23.18 -16.76
N ASP A 202 13.99 -24.00 -16.53
CA ASP A 202 12.88 -24.21 -17.45
C ASP A 202 12.15 -22.93 -17.91
N LEU A 203 12.14 -21.87 -17.10
CA LEU A 203 11.49 -20.60 -17.48
C LEU A 203 12.43 -19.67 -18.26
N ASP A 204 13.72 -20.01 -18.34
CA ASP A 204 14.77 -19.19 -18.96
C ASP A 204 15.17 -19.71 -20.35
N GLU A 205 14.96 -21.01 -20.60
CA GLU A 205 15.40 -21.69 -21.83
C GLU A 205 14.28 -21.73 -22.89
N VAL A 206 14.10 -20.64 -23.62
CA VAL A 206 13.17 -20.57 -24.77
C VAL A 206 13.98 -20.31 -26.04
N ALA A 207 14.10 -21.34 -26.89
CA ALA A 207 14.79 -21.25 -28.17
C ALA A 207 14.08 -20.26 -29.12
N ASP A 208 14.86 -19.49 -29.89
CA ASP A 208 14.34 -18.56 -30.90
C ASP A 208 13.30 -17.55 -30.39
N ALA A 209 13.38 -17.17 -29.11
CA ALA A 209 12.51 -16.17 -28.52
C ALA A 209 12.69 -14.81 -29.23
N ASP A 210 11.58 -14.23 -29.66
CA ASP A 210 11.49 -12.94 -30.37
C ASP A 210 10.81 -11.86 -29.52
N GLY A 211 10.59 -12.14 -28.24
CA GLY A 211 10.06 -11.21 -27.26
C GLY A 211 10.47 -11.53 -25.83
N CYS A 212 10.10 -10.65 -24.92
CA CYS A 212 10.25 -10.89 -23.48
C CYS A 212 9.06 -10.34 -22.70
N VAL A 213 8.84 -10.88 -21.50
CA VAL A 213 7.88 -10.38 -20.53
C VAL A 213 8.55 -10.09 -19.20
N SER A 214 8.33 -8.89 -18.67
CA SER A 214 8.79 -8.50 -17.33
C SER A 214 7.86 -9.04 -16.26
N LEU A 215 8.45 -9.65 -15.23
CA LEU A 215 7.76 -10.10 -14.02
C LEU A 215 7.76 -9.05 -12.90
N SER A 216 8.24 -7.84 -13.16
CA SER A 216 8.50 -6.86 -12.10
C SER A 216 7.72 -5.58 -12.31
N THR A 217 7.42 -4.92 -11.18
CA THR A 217 7.24 -3.48 -11.15
C THR A 217 8.61 -2.81 -11.34
N PHE A 218 8.81 -2.08 -12.44
CA PHE A 218 10.12 -1.49 -12.78
C PHE A 218 10.03 -0.22 -13.63
N GLN A 219 11.14 0.50 -13.80
CA GLN A 219 11.24 1.62 -14.75
C GLN A 219 12.23 1.27 -15.87
N PRO A 220 11.82 1.35 -17.15
CA PRO A 220 12.75 1.20 -18.26
C PRO A 220 13.91 2.20 -18.21
N ALA A 221 15.09 1.76 -18.65
CA ALA A 221 16.24 2.59 -18.92
C ALA A 221 16.07 3.36 -20.24
N GLY A 222 16.96 4.33 -20.52
CA GLY A 222 16.87 5.15 -21.72
C GLY A 222 17.16 4.40 -23.03
N ASP A 223 17.88 3.28 -22.93
CA ASP A 223 18.27 2.38 -24.01
C ASP A 223 17.42 1.10 -24.08
N ASP A 224 16.41 0.97 -23.22
CA ASP A 224 15.50 -0.16 -23.25
C ASP A 224 14.56 -0.11 -24.46
N PRO A 225 14.02 -1.26 -24.89
CA PRO A 225 13.14 -1.34 -26.05
C PRO A 225 11.87 -0.51 -25.91
N THR A 226 11.46 0.13 -27.01
CA THR A 226 10.25 0.98 -27.06
C THR A 226 9.07 0.34 -27.82
N ASP A 227 9.27 -0.81 -28.46
CA ASP A 227 8.19 -1.59 -29.09
C ASP A 227 7.71 -2.70 -28.15
N GLY A 228 6.42 -2.65 -27.80
CA GLY A 228 5.83 -3.57 -26.85
C GLY A 228 4.41 -3.19 -26.41
N ALA A 229 3.95 -3.86 -25.37
CA ALA A 229 2.67 -3.62 -24.72
C ALA A 229 2.85 -3.64 -23.20
N TRP A 230 2.29 -2.67 -22.48
CA TRP A 230 2.45 -2.56 -21.04
C TRP A 230 1.33 -1.74 -20.39
N GLU A 231 1.22 -1.88 -19.07
CA GLU A 231 0.45 -0.98 -18.22
C GLU A 231 1.39 -0.20 -17.32
N ALA A 232 1.26 1.13 -17.31
CA ALA A 232 2.07 2.02 -16.48
C ALA A 232 1.27 2.61 -15.30
N PHE A 233 1.96 3.04 -14.25
CA PHE A 233 1.37 3.81 -13.16
C PHE A 233 2.39 4.70 -12.46
N THR A 234 1.89 5.72 -11.77
CA THR A 234 2.71 6.60 -10.95
C THR A 234 2.85 6.04 -9.54
N LYS A 235 4.08 5.79 -9.09
CA LYS A 235 4.42 5.39 -7.73
C LYS A 235 4.90 6.60 -6.92
N TYR A 236 4.31 6.77 -5.74
CA TYR A 236 4.67 7.80 -4.78
C TYR A 236 5.41 7.17 -3.61
N GLY A 237 6.74 7.17 -3.69
CA GLY A 237 7.60 6.56 -2.67
C GLY A 237 8.01 7.53 -1.57
N LYS A 238 8.42 6.97 -0.43
CA LYS A 238 9.06 7.71 0.66
C LYS A 238 10.40 7.05 1.02
N LEU A 239 11.31 7.83 1.56
CA LEU A 239 12.50 7.34 2.25
C LEU A 239 12.12 6.80 3.62
N GLY A 240 12.93 5.87 4.13
CA GLY A 240 12.77 5.33 5.47
C GLY A 240 13.05 6.41 6.54
N PRO A 241 12.52 6.23 7.76
CA PRO A 241 12.70 7.18 8.85
C PRO A 241 14.17 7.27 9.33
N ASP A 242 14.99 6.27 9.02
CA ASP A 242 16.37 6.13 9.49
C ASP A 242 17.30 7.29 9.08
N PHE A 243 16.94 8.07 8.05
CA PHE A 243 17.71 9.23 7.61
C PHE A 243 17.42 10.53 8.37
N GLY A 244 16.44 10.55 9.30
CA GLY A 244 16.14 11.75 10.09
C GLY A 244 15.67 12.97 9.27
N LEU A 245 15.15 12.74 8.07
CA LEU A 245 14.75 13.79 7.13
C LEU A 245 13.38 14.39 7.46
N GLU A 246 13.25 15.72 7.38
CA GLU A 246 11.95 16.40 7.44
C GLU A 246 11.10 16.09 6.19
N ASN A 247 11.73 16.14 5.00
CA ASN A 247 11.11 15.76 3.74
C ASN A 247 11.54 14.36 3.31
N VAL A 248 10.64 13.40 3.48
CA VAL A 248 10.88 11.99 3.14
C VAL A 248 10.38 11.61 1.74
N PHE A 249 9.79 12.52 0.96
CA PHE A 249 9.12 12.16 -0.28
C PHE A 249 10.10 12.02 -1.44
N LYS A 250 9.97 10.92 -2.20
CA LYS A 250 10.62 10.76 -3.51
C LYS A 250 9.81 11.50 -4.57
N LYS A 251 10.47 11.95 -5.63
CA LYS A 251 9.79 12.40 -6.85
C LYS A 251 8.89 11.26 -7.38
N PRO A 252 7.70 11.58 -7.91
CA PRO A 252 6.83 10.56 -8.49
C PRO A 252 7.51 9.81 -9.64
N LEU A 253 7.43 8.48 -9.63
CA LEU A 253 8.04 7.62 -10.65
C LEU A 253 6.96 6.98 -11.52
N ILE A 254 7.16 6.96 -12.84
CA ILE A 254 6.32 6.18 -13.75
C ILE A 254 6.94 4.79 -13.86
N LEU A 255 6.22 3.77 -13.40
CA LEU A 255 6.65 2.38 -13.42
C LEU A 255 5.74 1.54 -14.30
N LEU A 256 6.31 0.52 -14.94
CA LEU A 256 5.57 -0.52 -15.64
C LEU A 256 5.19 -1.64 -14.67
N ARG A 257 4.05 -2.28 -14.92
CA ARG A 257 3.56 -3.43 -14.13
C ARG A 257 4.14 -4.76 -14.62
N PRO A 258 4.17 -5.80 -13.77
CA PRO A 258 4.38 -7.17 -14.21
C PRO A 258 3.42 -7.53 -15.35
N GLY A 259 3.93 -8.26 -16.33
CA GLY A 259 3.26 -8.55 -17.60
C GLY A 259 3.62 -7.58 -18.73
N ALA A 260 4.33 -6.47 -18.47
CA ALA A 260 4.90 -5.63 -19.53
C ALA A 260 5.72 -6.48 -20.51
N SER A 261 5.42 -6.38 -21.79
CA SER A 261 5.93 -7.27 -22.85
C SER A 261 6.62 -6.44 -23.93
N PHE A 262 7.77 -6.90 -24.44
CA PHE A 262 8.54 -6.21 -25.47
C PHE A 262 8.80 -7.13 -26.66
N ARG A 263 8.76 -6.59 -27.88
CA ARG A 263 8.92 -7.36 -29.13
C ARG A 263 10.39 -7.55 -29.51
N VAL A 264 11.21 -7.75 -28.49
CA VAL A 264 12.60 -8.15 -28.60
C VAL A 264 12.93 -9.01 -27.40
N PRO A 265 13.83 -9.98 -27.53
CA PRO A 265 14.35 -10.68 -26.36
C PRO A 265 15.10 -9.71 -25.46
N ALA A 266 15.28 -10.08 -24.20
CA ALA A 266 16.18 -9.40 -23.26
C ALA A 266 17.37 -10.32 -22.97
N PRO A 267 18.47 -10.28 -23.76
CA PRO A 267 19.58 -11.23 -23.63
C PRO A 267 20.23 -11.24 -22.24
N ARG A 268 20.18 -10.10 -21.54
CA ARG A 268 20.67 -9.96 -20.16
C ARG A 268 19.76 -10.69 -19.16
N GLY A 269 18.50 -10.88 -19.51
CA GLY A 269 17.45 -11.39 -18.63
C GLY A 269 16.74 -10.31 -17.82
N TRP A 270 17.06 -9.03 -18.02
CA TRP A 270 16.37 -7.92 -17.40
C TRP A 270 16.38 -6.65 -18.24
N LEU A 271 15.48 -5.74 -17.90
CA LEU A 271 15.41 -4.36 -18.37
C LEU A 271 15.49 -3.41 -17.16
N GLY A 272 15.54 -2.11 -17.42
CA GLY A 272 15.50 -1.06 -16.41
C GLY A 272 16.85 -0.72 -15.79
N ARG A 273 16.82 0.14 -14.78
CA ARG A 273 18.03 0.69 -14.15
C ARG A 273 17.86 0.97 -12.67
N ALA A 274 18.98 1.08 -11.96
CA ALA A 274 19.00 1.77 -10.68
C ALA A 274 18.86 3.28 -10.93
N ILE A 275 17.86 3.89 -10.31
CA ILE A 275 17.68 5.35 -10.39
C ILE A 275 18.50 5.97 -9.25
N PRO A 276 19.43 6.89 -9.54
CA PRO A 276 20.27 7.51 -8.52
C PRO A 276 19.51 8.59 -7.73
N MET A 277 19.95 8.88 -6.50
CA MET A 277 19.28 9.85 -5.62
C MET A 277 19.08 11.25 -6.22
N HIS A 278 19.95 11.70 -7.11
CA HIS A 278 19.83 13.01 -7.77
C HIS A 278 18.60 13.08 -8.70
N ASP A 279 18.25 11.96 -9.34
CA ASP A 279 17.04 11.84 -10.13
C ASP A 279 15.81 11.70 -9.21
N LEU A 280 15.96 11.05 -8.05
CA LEU A 280 14.86 10.68 -7.16
C LEU A 280 14.41 11.75 -6.16
N LEU A 281 15.31 12.64 -5.72
CA LEU A 281 15.09 13.47 -4.53
C LEU A 281 15.27 14.95 -4.85
N ALA A 282 14.75 15.80 -3.96
CA ALA A 282 15.00 17.23 -3.99
C ALA A 282 16.46 17.54 -3.63
N HIS A 283 16.99 18.66 -4.13
CA HIS A 283 18.42 18.99 -4.03
C HIS A 283 18.91 19.09 -2.58
N ASP A 284 18.12 19.73 -1.71
CA ASP A 284 18.37 19.85 -0.27
C ASP A 284 18.49 18.48 0.42
N VAL A 285 17.59 17.56 0.07
CA VAL A 285 17.62 16.18 0.59
C VAL A 285 18.88 15.44 0.12
N VAL A 286 19.27 15.61 -1.15
CA VAL A 286 20.50 15.02 -1.69
C VAL A 286 21.73 15.54 -0.95
N CYS A 287 21.83 16.87 -0.75
CA CYS A 287 22.93 17.48 -0.02
C CYS A 287 23.03 16.97 1.42
N HIS A 288 21.90 16.81 2.11
CA HIS A 288 21.86 16.22 3.45
C HIS A 288 22.38 14.78 3.46
N LEU A 289 21.86 13.92 2.57
CA LEU A 289 22.27 12.52 2.48
C LEU A 289 23.76 12.38 2.16
N GLN A 290 24.29 13.20 1.26
CA GLN A 290 25.73 13.25 0.97
C GLN A 290 26.55 13.69 2.19
N GLY A 291 26.07 14.67 2.94
CA GLY A 291 26.72 15.16 4.17
C GLY A 291 26.86 14.10 5.25
N ILE A 292 25.95 13.12 5.30
CA ILE A 292 26.01 11.96 6.21
C ILE A 292 26.61 10.71 5.56
N GLY A 293 27.15 10.81 4.33
CA GLY A 293 27.75 9.69 3.60
C GLY A 293 26.77 8.68 3.01
N ALA A 294 25.46 8.93 3.09
CA ALA A 294 24.43 8.02 2.60
C ALA A 294 24.28 8.08 1.07
N ASN A 295 24.18 6.90 0.45
CA ASN A 295 23.89 6.76 -0.98
C ASN A 295 22.57 6.03 -1.16
N VAL A 296 21.60 6.70 -1.78
CA VAL A 296 20.27 6.14 -2.00
C VAL A 296 20.06 5.89 -3.49
N ILE A 297 19.50 4.74 -3.80
CA ILE A 297 19.01 4.40 -5.13
C ILE A 297 17.57 3.89 -5.07
N HIS A 298 16.90 3.85 -6.21
CA HIS A 298 15.66 3.12 -6.39
C HIS A 298 15.91 1.95 -7.32
N TRP A 299 15.56 0.75 -6.86
CA TRP A 299 15.83 -0.51 -7.54
C TRP A 299 14.79 -0.79 -8.64
N ALA A 300 14.96 -0.17 -9.81
CA ALA A 300 13.97 -0.20 -10.89
C ALA A 300 14.34 -1.19 -12.01
N PHE A 301 14.78 -2.39 -11.66
CA PHE A 301 15.07 -3.45 -12.64
C PHE A 301 13.87 -4.38 -12.86
N GLY A 302 13.62 -4.71 -14.12
CA GLY A 302 12.57 -5.63 -14.54
C GLY A 302 13.12 -6.99 -14.91
N LEU A 303 12.82 -8.04 -14.14
CA LEU A 303 13.19 -9.43 -14.45
C LEU A 303 12.40 -9.88 -15.69
N CYS A 304 13.09 -10.16 -16.78
CA CYS A 304 12.48 -10.57 -18.03
C CYS A 304 12.62 -12.07 -18.25
N LEU A 305 11.52 -12.71 -18.65
CA LEU A 305 11.51 -14.06 -19.20
C LEU A 305 11.36 -14.01 -20.72
N PRO A 306 12.08 -14.87 -21.46
CA PRO A 306 11.93 -14.97 -22.90
C PRO A 306 10.58 -15.61 -23.25
N VAL A 307 9.98 -15.14 -24.34
CA VAL A 307 8.72 -15.66 -24.90
C VAL A 307 8.78 -15.60 -26.42
N HIS A 308 8.02 -16.45 -27.10
CA HIS A 308 7.57 -16.12 -28.45
C HIS A 308 6.47 -15.06 -28.38
N TRP A 309 6.64 -13.98 -29.13
CA TRP A 309 5.66 -12.90 -29.19
C TRP A 309 4.31 -13.47 -29.64
N PRO A 310 3.23 -13.26 -28.84
CA PRO A 310 1.94 -13.87 -29.12
C PRO A 310 1.38 -13.32 -30.43
N ARG A 311 0.82 -14.21 -31.26
CA ARG A 311 0.25 -13.92 -32.57
C ARG A 311 -1.08 -14.63 -32.76
N GLY A 312 -1.97 -14.02 -33.53
CA GLY A 312 -3.31 -14.56 -33.80
C GLY A 312 -4.36 -14.01 -32.84
N GLU A 313 -5.31 -14.87 -32.45
CA GLU A 313 -6.50 -14.49 -31.69
C GLU A 313 -6.63 -15.27 -30.39
N VAL A 314 -7.24 -14.64 -29.38
CA VAL A 314 -7.61 -15.30 -28.12
C VAL A 314 -8.84 -16.18 -28.34
N ARG A 315 -8.74 -17.45 -27.93
CA ARG A 315 -9.79 -18.46 -28.13
C ARG A 315 -10.60 -18.70 -26.85
N PRO A 316 -11.89 -19.06 -26.96
CA PRO A 316 -12.61 -19.61 -25.82
C PRO A 316 -12.03 -20.97 -25.41
N SER A 317 -11.93 -21.22 -24.11
CA SER A 317 -11.53 -22.51 -23.55
C SER A 317 -12.20 -22.75 -22.20
N ASP A 318 -12.26 -24.02 -21.79
CA ASP A 318 -12.82 -24.41 -20.50
C ASP A 318 -11.92 -23.97 -19.34
N PRO A 319 -12.50 -23.55 -18.19
CA PRO A 319 -11.72 -23.12 -17.04
C PRO A 319 -10.77 -24.20 -16.53
N VAL A 320 -9.48 -23.85 -16.41
CA VAL A 320 -8.49 -24.74 -15.78
C VAL A 320 -8.56 -24.55 -14.26
N SER A 321 -8.53 -25.66 -13.51
CA SER A 321 -8.48 -25.62 -12.05
C SER A 321 -7.05 -25.57 -11.55
N GLU A 322 -6.82 -24.73 -10.54
CA GLU A 322 -5.67 -24.92 -9.65
C GLU A 322 -5.80 -26.25 -8.91
N LEU A 323 -4.72 -27.02 -8.86
CA LEU A 323 -4.63 -28.18 -7.97
C LEU A 323 -4.65 -27.65 -6.53
N ALA A 324 -5.60 -28.12 -5.73
CA ALA A 324 -5.64 -27.80 -4.31
C ALA A 324 -4.43 -28.44 -3.62
N ILE A 325 -3.54 -27.61 -3.06
CA ILE A 325 -2.52 -28.11 -2.15
C ILE A 325 -3.26 -28.52 -0.87
N PRO A 326 -3.06 -29.74 -0.33
CA PRO A 326 -3.69 -30.15 0.92
C PRO A 326 -3.36 -29.13 2.01
N ASP A 327 -4.37 -28.74 2.80
CA ASP A 327 -4.14 -27.95 4.01
C ASP A 327 -3.15 -28.71 4.90
N ASP A 328 -2.04 -28.07 5.30
CA ASP A 328 -1.26 -28.55 6.43
C ASP A 328 -2.20 -28.58 7.65
N PRO A 329 -2.03 -29.56 8.57
CA PRO A 329 -2.80 -29.56 9.81
C PRO A 329 -2.66 -28.19 10.48
N PRO A 330 -3.73 -27.67 11.10
CA PRO A 330 -3.70 -26.38 11.75
C PRO A 330 -2.48 -26.31 12.68
N PRO A 331 -1.77 -25.18 12.74
CA PRO A 331 -0.67 -25.04 13.67
C PRO A 331 -1.19 -25.43 15.06
N VAL A 332 -0.47 -26.34 15.72
CA VAL A 332 -0.74 -26.70 17.12
C VAL A 332 -0.86 -25.38 17.87
N PRO A 333 -1.99 -25.10 18.56
CA PRO A 333 -2.13 -23.88 19.32
C PRO A 333 -0.88 -23.72 20.18
N LEU A 334 -0.18 -22.59 20.09
CA LEU A 334 0.80 -22.25 21.12
C LEU A 334 0.03 -22.38 22.44
N ALA A 335 0.42 -23.35 23.26
CA ALA A 335 -0.08 -23.45 24.61
C ALA A 335 0.14 -22.08 25.22
N LEU A 336 -0.95 -21.42 25.62
CA LEU A 336 -0.89 -20.19 26.38
C LEU A 336 0.05 -20.48 27.54
N ALA A 337 1.23 -19.83 27.54
CA ALA A 337 2.14 -19.90 28.66
C ALA A 337 1.33 -19.54 29.90
N GLU A 338 1.33 -20.44 30.89
CA GLU A 338 0.61 -20.21 32.14
C GLU A 338 1.03 -18.85 32.70
N PRO A 339 0.09 -18.02 33.16
CA PRO A 339 0.43 -16.73 33.72
C PRO A 339 1.35 -16.95 34.93
N ALA A 340 2.53 -16.33 34.88
CA ALA A 340 3.42 -16.23 36.03
C ALA A 340 2.64 -15.69 37.25
N PRO A 341 2.92 -16.19 38.47
CA PRO A 341 2.12 -15.87 39.65
C PRO A 341 2.14 -14.37 39.93
N THR A 342 0.93 -13.80 40.01
CA THR A 342 0.66 -12.41 40.40
C THR A 342 1.25 -12.12 41.77
N LEU A 343 2.26 -11.25 41.83
CA LEU A 343 2.71 -10.64 43.08
C LEU A 343 1.61 -9.71 43.60
N VAL A 344 0.97 -10.13 44.69
CA VAL A 344 -0.02 -9.35 45.44
C VAL A 344 0.70 -8.17 46.08
N LEU A 345 0.46 -6.97 45.56
CA LEU A 345 0.82 -5.73 46.24
C LEU A 345 -0.20 -5.50 47.36
N THR A 346 0.28 -5.46 48.59
CA THR A 346 -0.46 -5.16 49.82
C THR A 346 -1.11 -3.78 49.77
N GLU A 347 -2.38 -3.71 50.16
CA GLU A 347 -3.18 -2.48 50.28
C GLU A 347 -2.55 -1.46 51.25
N PRO A 348 -2.61 -0.15 50.96
CA PRO A 348 -2.33 0.87 51.96
C PRO A 348 -3.57 1.19 52.80
N ALA A 349 -3.33 1.49 54.08
CA ALA A 349 -4.30 1.75 55.13
C ALA A 349 -5.20 2.99 54.90
N PRO A 350 -6.40 3.04 55.51
CA PRO A 350 -7.38 4.10 55.26
C PRO A 350 -7.05 5.40 56.03
N LEU A 351 -7.21 6.54 55.37
CA LEU A 351 -7.13 7.88 55.97
C LEU A 351 -8.53 8.42 56.29
N GLN A 352 -8.64 8.96 57.50
CA GLN A 352 -9.87 9.40 58.17
C GLN A 352 -10.51 10.65 57.53
N THR A 353 -11.83 10.70 57.59
CA THR A 353 -12.69 11.84 57.23
C THR A 353 -12.75 12.88 58.37
N LEU A 354 -12.58 14.16 58.06
CA LEU A 354 -12.96 15.29 58.93
C LEU A 354 -13.45 16.50 58.10
N GLY A 355 -14.69 16.93 58.37
CA GLY A 355 -15.07 18.36 58.44
C GLY A 355 -15.82 18.98 57.24
N PRO A 356 -16.90 19.77 57.44
CA PRO A 356 -17.83 20.17 56.38
C PRO A 356 -17.58 21.57 55.78
N ALA A 357 -18.37 21.83 54.73
CA ALA A 357 -18.32 22.91 53.75
C ALA A 357 -18.38 24.36 54.27
N ALA A 358 -17.71 25.25 53.53
CA ALA A 358 -17.92 26.69 53.54
C ALA A 358 -18.37 27.16 52.14
N GLN A 359 -19.45 27.95 52.10
CA GLN A 359 -20.03 28.59 50.92
C GLN A 359 -19.31 29.92 50.59
N VAL A 360 -19.08 30.20 49.30
CA VAL A 360 -18.84 31.56 48.74
C VAL A 360 -19.32 31.56 47.27
N PRO A 361 -19.62 32.72 46.62
CA PRO A 361 -20.95 33.02 46.11
C PRO A 361 -21.05 32.98 44.57
N GLU A 362 -22.30 32.98 44.12
CA GLU A 362 -22.74 33.03 42.73
C GLU A 362 -22.36 34.36 42.06
N ILE A 363 -21.52 34.30 41.02
CA ILE A 363 -21.26 35.43 40.12
C ILE A 363 -22.07 35.20 38.84
N VAL A 364 -23.06 36.07 38.63
CA VAL A 364 -23.86 36.15 37.41
C VAL A 364 -22.95 36.47 36.22
N GLN A 365 -22.82 35.53 35.28
CA GLN A 365 -22.10 35.73 34.02
C GLN A 365 -23.07 36.08 32.88
N PRO A 366 -22.68 36.97 31.94
CA PRO A 366 -23.48 37.30 30.77
C PRO A 366 -23.63 36.07 29.86
N ALA A 367 -24.72 36.04 29.07
CA ALA A 367 -25.11 34.92 28.21
C ALA A 367 -23.91 34.28 27.47
N ARG A 368 -23.45 33.14 27.98
CA ARG A 368 -22.40 32.33 27.35
C ARG A 368 -22.97 31.69 26.09
N LEU A 369 -22.26 31.85 24.97
CA LEU A 369 -22.38 30.94 23.83
C LEU A 369 -22.22 29.50 24.30
N ALA A 370 -22.94 28.57 23.66
CA ALA A 370 -22.65 27.14 23.86
C ALA A 370 -21.16 26.88 23.58
N PRO A 371 -20.47 26.01 24.35
CA PRO A 371 -19.00 25.84 24.29
C PRO A 371 -18.43 25.43 22.93
N GLU A 372 -19.28 25.14 21.95
CA GLU A 372 -18.94 24.69 20.60
C GLU A 372 -19.18 25.73 19.49
N GLN A 373 -19.73 26.92 19.84
CA GLN A 373 -20.00 27.98 18.87
C GLN A 373 -18.85 29.00 18.81
N VAL A 374 -18.57 29.49 17.61
CA VAL A 374 -17.61 30.57 17.34
C VAL A 374 -18.31 31.71 16.60
N PHE A 375 -17.89 32.94 16.87
CA PHE A 375 -18.35 34.09 16.11
C PHE A 375 -17.56 34.20 14.81
N VAL A 376 -18.28 34.36 13.70
CA VAL A 376 -17.70 34.67 12.40
C VAL A 376 -18.35 35.91 11.83
N LYS A 377 -17.54 36.76 11.19
CA LYS A 377 -18.04 37.89 10.43
C LYS A 377 -18.41 37.45 9.02
N VAL A 378 -19.61 37.77 8.56
CA VAL A 378 -20.04 37.52 7.18
C VAL A 378 -19.37 38.54 6.27
N LEU A 379 -18.64 38.04 5.27
CA LEU A 379 -17.91 38.87 4.32
C LEU A 379 -18.65 39.00 3.00
N GLU A 380 -19.25 37.91 2.52
CA GLU A 380 -19.90 37.86 1.22
C GLU A 380 -20.91 36.71 1.16
N ARG A 381 -22.12 36.97 0.66
CA ARG A 381 -23.10 35.93 0.30
C ARG A 381 -22.90 35.47 -1.15
N ARG A 382 -22.82 34.16 -1.37
CA ARG A 382 -22.73 33.52 -2.70
C ARG A 382 -23.84 32.51 -2.92
N GLU A 383 -24.30 32.40 -4.16
CA GLU A 383 -25.28 31.41 -4.57
C GLU A 383 -24.66 30.49 -5.62
N ILE A 384 -24.46 29.21 -5.28
CA ILE A 384 -23.79 28.24 -6.13
C ILE A 384 -24.67 26.99 -6.22
N GLY A 385 -25.18 26.69 -7.42
CA GLY A 385 -25.98 25.49 -7.67
C GLY A 385 -27.29 25.42 -6.87
N GLY A 386 -27.96 26.57 -6.64
CA GLY A 386 -29.22 26.66 -5.90
C GLY A 386 -29.08 26.56 -4.38
N LYS A 387 -27.85 26.61 -3.84
CA LYS A 387 -27.57 26.66 -2.39
C LYS A 387 -26.85 27.97 -2.04
N VAL A 388 -27.32 28.62 -0.98
CA VAL A 388 -26.68 29.83 -0.44
C VAL A 388 -25.50 29.43 0.43
N GLN A 389 -24.33 29.99 0.14
CA GLN A 389 -23.10 29.84 0.91
C GLN A 389 -22.61 31.22 1.35
N TYR A 390 -21.96 31.30 2.51
CA TYR A 390 -21.39 32.55 3.01
C TYR A 390 -19.88 32.41 3.14
N LEU A 391 -19.16 33.40 2.63
CA LEU A 391 -17.77 33.61 2.96
C LEU A 391 -17.72 34.30 4.32
N VAL A 392 -17.04 33.70 5.28
CA VAL A 392 -17.02 34.18 6.65
C VAL A 392 -15.60 34.19 7.20
N GLN A 393 -15.34 35.02 8.21
CA GLN A 393 -14.03 35.08 8.86
C GLN A 393 -14.16 35.08 10.37
N GLU A 394 -13.56 34.08 11.00
CA GLU A 394 -13.30 34.03 12.44
C GLU A 394 -12.08 34.90 12.77
N LYS A 395 -12.15 35.66 13.87
CA LYS A 395 -11.05 36.56 14.28
C LYS A 395 -9.75 35.77 14.45
N GLY A 396 -8.70 36.17 13.73
CA GLY A 396 -7.38 35.52 13.77
C GLY A 396 -7.21 34.31 12.85
N LYS A 397 -8.19 33.99 11.99
CA LYS A 397 -8.10 32.91 11.00
C LYS A 397 -8.22 33.43 9.56
N PRO A 398 -7.72 32.66 8.56
CA PRO A 398 -7.98 32.95 7.16
C PRO A 398 -9.48 32.83 6.85
N ARG A 399 -9.89 33.36 5.69
CA ARG A 399 -11.27 33.32 5.22
C ARG A 399 -11.75 31.87 5.09
N GLY A 400 -12.97 31.61 5.53
CA GLY A 400 -13.60 30.30 5.49
C GLY A 400 -14.98 30.34 4.84
N VAL A 401 -15.60 29.16 4.77
CA VAL A 401 -16.91 28.99 4.12
C VAL A 401 -17.93 28.41 5.11
N LEU A 402 -19.07 29.07 5.21
CA LEU A 402 -20.27 28.60 5.90
C LEU A 402 -21.27 28.07 4.87
N ALA A 403 -21.36 26.74 4.79
CA ALA A 403 -22.18 26.04 3.78
C ALA A 403 -22.88 24.78 4.30
N TYR A 404 -22.66 24.42 5.57
CA TYR A 404 -23.10 23.15 6.15
C TYR A 404 -24.18 23.37 7.21
N GLY A 405 -25.04 22.38 7.43
CA GLY A 405 -26.14 22.48 8.39
C GLY A 405 -27.42 23.11 7.85
N ILE A 406 -28.43 23.24 8.71
CA ILE A 406 -29.73 23.82 8.37
C ILE A 406 -29.66 25.33 8.59
N PRO A 407 -29.68 26.17 7.54
CA PRO A 407 -29.66 27.62 7.70
C PRO A 407 -30.94 28.12 8.38
N PRO A 408 -30.90 29.30 9.02
CA PRO A 408 -32.11 29.92 9.54
C PRO A 408 -33.09 30.25 8.40
N PRO A 409 -34.39 30.42 8.73
CA PRO A 409 -35.41 30.85 7.77
C PRO A 409 -34.98 32.07 6.93
N PRO A 410 -35.45 32.23 5.68
CA PRO A 410 -34.99 33.27 4.75
C PRO A 410 -35.08 34.71 5.28
N ASP A 411 -36.03 34.98 6.17
CA ASP A 411 -36.26 36.26 6.87
C ASP A 411 -35.23 36.56 7.97
N LYS A 412 -34.38 35.59 8.32
CA LYS A 412 -33.33 35.68 9.36
C LYS A 412 -31.93 35.34 8.85
N LEU A 413 -31.72 35.38 7.53
CA LEU A 413 -30.41 35.20 6.95
C LEU A 413 -29.54 36.44 7.18
N PRO A 414 -28.25 36.27 7.52
CA PRO A 414 -27.36 37.39 7.80
C PRO A 414 -27.00 38.16 6.52
N GLN A 415 -26.66 39.43 6.70
CA GLN A 415 -26.17 40.34 5.67
C GLN A 415 -24.64 40.50 5.75
N ASP A 416 -24.06 41.06 4.70
CA ASP A 416 -22.61 41.31 4.66
C ASP A 416 -22.23 42.29 5.77
N GLY A 417 -21.27 41.88 6.61
CA GLY A 417 -20.80 42.64 7.77
C GLY A 417 -21.31 42.13 9.12
N ASP A 418 -22.36 41.30 9.15
CA ASP A 418 -22.93 40.76 10.39
C ASP A 418 -21.97 39.79 11.09
N GLU A 419 -21.96 39.82 12.43
CA GLU A 419 -21.29 38.82 13.25
C GLU A 419 -22.30 37.79 13.76
N ILE A 420 -22.12 36.53 13.37
CA ILE A 420 -23.03 35.44 13.71
C ILE A 420 -22.31 34.31 14.44
N ALA A 421 -23.04 33.63 15.33
CA ALA A 421 -22.54 32.45 16.02
C ALA A 421 -22.82 31.19 15.18
N VAL A 422 -21.76 30.43 14.88
CA VAL A 422 -21.80 29.22 14.06
C VAL A 422 -20.91 28.13 14.66
N TYR A 423 -21.03 26.89 14.19
CA TYR A 423 -20.17 25.79 14.63
C TYR A 423 -19.06 25.53 13.62
N ARG A 424 -17.89 25.07 14.07
CA ARG A 424 -16.81 24.63 13.16
C ARG A 424 -17.18 23.28 12.54
N ASN A 425 -17.06 23.17 11.22
CA ASN A 425 -17.31 21.93 10.47
C ASN A 425 -16.04 21.10 10.27
N ASN A 426 -14.86 21.74 10.29
CA ASN A 426 -13.57 21.08 10.22
C ASN A 426 -12.56 21.72 11.18
N GLN A 427 -11.40 21.07 11.36
CA GLN A 427 -10.29 21.58 12.16
C GLN A 427 -9.10 22.05 11.30
N ASP A 428 -9.24 22.14 9.97
CA ASP A 428 -8.18 22.61 9.07
C ASP A 428 -7.94 24.13 9.26
N PRO A 429 -6.77 24.55 9.77
CA PRO A 429 -6.48 25.95 10.02
C PRO A 429 -6.21 26.76 8.73
N ARG A 430 -5.93 26.11 7.60
CA ARG A 430 -5.65 26.77 6.31
C ARG A 430 -6.93 27.02 5.52
N ASN A 431 -7.93 26.14 5.65
CA ASN A 431 -9.23 26.22 4.97
C ASN A 431 -10.38 25.97 5.95
N PRO A 432 -10.72 26.93 6.82
CA PRO A 432 -11.76 26.74 7.82
C PRO A 432 -13.16 26.65 7.19
N GLN A 433 -13.95 25.68 7.64
CA GLN A 433 -15.33 25.47 7.24
C GLN A 433 -16.25 25.54 8.45
N TYR A 434 -17.45 26.09 8.25
CA TYR A 434 -18.42 26.37 9.30
C TYR A 434 -19.81 25.81 8.95
N ARG A 435 -20.63 25.59 9.98
CA ARG A 435 -21.99 25.04 9.86
C ARG A 435 -23.00 25.75 10.78
N TRP A 436 -24.27 25.73 10.40
CA TRP A 436 -25.37 26.41 11.10
C TRP A 436 -25.87 25.70 12.35
N ASP A 437 -25.91 24.37 12.32
CA ASP A 437 -26.46 23.53 13.37
C ASP A 437 -25.37 22.84 14.19
N ARG A 438 -25.69 22.49 15.44
CA ARG A 438 -24.76 21.78 16.31
C ARG A 438 -24.38 20.43 15.68
N PRO A 439 -23.10 20.04 15.66
CA PRO A 439 -22.71 18.72 15.20
C PRO A 439 -23.44 17.65 16.02
N GLN A 440 -24.29 16.82 15.38
CA GLN A 440 -24.88 15.68 16.06
C GLN A 440 -23.79 14.61 16.24
N ALA A 441 -23.51 14.23 17.49
CA ALA A 441 -22.76 13.01 17.77
C ALA A 441 -23.54 11.82 17.19
N SER A 442 -22.89 10.99 16.37
CA SER A 442 -23.55 9.87 15.69
C SER A 442 -24.06 8.85 16.71
N GLN A 443 -25.36 8.87 17.01
CA GLN A 443 -26.02 7.77 17.72
C GLN A 443 -26.15 6.59 16.76
N SER A 444 -25.63 5.44 17.22
CA SER A 444 -25.81 4.11 16.65
C SER A 444 -27.29 3.83 16.36
N LYS A 445 -27.63 3.62 15.08
CA LYS A 445 -28.95 3.09 14.70
C LYS A 445 -29.04 1.62 15.12
N HIS A 446 -29.57 1.37 16.31
CA HIS A 446 -30.27 0.11 16.60
C HIS A 446 -31.54 0.08 15.75
N GLY A 447 -31.54 -0.74 14.70
CA GLY A 447 -32.72 -1.02 13.89
C GLY A 447 -33.68 -1.94 14.65
N LEU A 448 -34.77 -1.38 15.16
CA LEU A 448 -35.99 -2.11 15.51
C LEU A 448 -36.59 -2.69 14.22
N GLY A 449 -36.43 -4.00 14.06
CA GLY A 449 -37.04 -4.77 12.97
C GLY A 449 -38.55 -4.86 13.13
N GLY A 450 -39.29 -3.95 12.48
CA GLY A 450 -40.72 -4.09 12.25
C GLY A 450 -40.99 -5.29 11.34
N ARG A 451 -41.73 -6.27 11.87
CA ARG A 451 -42.32 -7.38 11.12
C ARG A 451 -43.18 -6.85 9.97
N ARG A 452 -42.91 -7.31 8.75
CA ARG A 452 -43.89 -7.34 7.65
C ARG A 452 -44.11 -8.77 7.16
N PRO A 453 -45.32 -9.11 6.69
CA PRO A 453 -45.80 -10.49 6.61
C PRO A 453 -45.31 -11.21 5.35
N ARG A 454 -45.16 -12.53 5.48
CA ARG A 454 -44.88 -13.46 4.38
C ARG A 454 -46.07 -13.49 3.42
N HIS A 455 -45.85 -13.15 2.15
CA HIS A 455 -46.67 -13.65 1.06
C HIS A 455 -46.03 -14.92 0.50
N ARG A 456 -46.81 -16.01 0.50
CA ARG A 456 -46.56 -17.23 -0.26
C ARG A 456 -46.80 -16.94 -1.75
N MET A 457 -45.86 -17.34 -2.60
CA MET A 457 -46.08 -18.23 -3.75
C MET A 457 -44.74 -18.89 -4.08
#